data_AF-A0A918G2B8-F1
#
_entry.id   AF-A0A918G2B8-F1
#
_cell.length_a   1.000
_cell.length_b   1.000
_cell.length_c   1.000
_cell.angle_alpha   90.00
_cell.angle_beta   90.00
_cell.angle_gamma   90.00
#
_symmetry.space_group_name_H-M   'P 1'
#
loop_
_entity.id
_entity.type
_entity.pdbx_description
1 polymer ?
#
loop_
_entity_poly.entity_id
_entity_poly.type
_entity_poly.pdbx_seq_one_letter_code
_entity_poly.pdbx_strand_id
1 'polypeptide(L)'
;MRLLLRANAHRQVASACWEVAASPDTPRREPWQWQVRLLTGGQGPSDLPSETSRRVAAPLPGGATVEIVADSLTAAPAVDVLDPSPSLTVVRTEGELMVLIASGGRVLVEDRHLLAEADALVLAGDDPLSVSVHRSDGSDSRVAVVRLTPVADSALSWVP
;
A
#
# COMPACT_ATOMS: atom_id res chain seq x y z
N MET A 1 -6.57 -5.31 -12.22
CA MET A 1 -7.56 -5.30 -11.12
C MET A 1 -7.40 -4.00 -10.34
N ARG A 2 -8.52 -3.44 -9.84
CA ARG A 2 -8.55 -2.29 -8.93
C ARG A 2 -9.47 -2.61 -7.77
N LEU A 3 -9.05 -2.40 -6.53
CA LEU A 3 -9.92 -2.55 -5.37
C LEU A 3 -9.72 -1.40 -4.39
N LEU A 4 -10.82 -0.70 -4.09
CA LEU A 4 -10.86 0.34 -3.09
C LEU A 4 -11.18 -0.27 -1.72
N LEU A 5 -10.25 -0.13 -0.79
CA LEU A 5 -10.37 -0.54 0.59
C LEU A 5 -10.60 0.71 1.44
N ARG A 6 -11.78 0.78 2.06
CA ARG A 6 -12.09 1.87 2.99
C ARG A 6 -11.35 1.66 4.30
N ALA A 7 -11.01 2.73 4.99
CA ALA A 7 -10.31 2.68 6.27
C ALA A 7 -10.97 1.75 7.31
N ASN A 8 -12.31 1.67 7.31
CA ASN A 8 -13.07 0.80 8.20
C ASN A 8 -13.10 -0.69 7.79
N ALA A 9 -12.57 -1.03 6.63
CA ALA A 9 -12.41 -2.41 6.18
C ALA A 9 -11.05 -3.01 6.58
N HIS A 10 -10.11 -2.17 7.04
CA HIS A 10 -8.78 -2.62 7.46
C HIS A 10 -8.86 -3.53 8.69
N ARG A 11 -8.05 -4.58 8.69
CA ARG A 11 -8.03 -5.56 9.79
C ARG A 11 -7.11 -5.06 10.90
N GLN A 12 -7.63 -4.87 12.11
CA GLN A 12 -6.77 -4.58 13.25
C GLN A 12 -5.98 -5.84 13.64
N VAL A 13 -4.65 -5.75 13.61
CA VAL A 13 -3.76 -6.89 13.92
C VAL A 13 -2.99 -6.73 15.23
N ALA A 14 -2.84 -5.50 15.72
CA ALA A 14 -2.33 -5.21 17.05
C ALA A 14 -2.85 -3.84 17.55
N SER A 15 -2.48 -3.46 18.78
CA SER A 15 -2.70 -2.09 19.24
C SER A 15 -2.04 -1.11 18.28
N ALA A 16 -2.78 -0.11 17.80
CA ALA A 16 -2.30 0.88 16.86
C ALA A 16 -1.77 0.33 15.50
N CYS A 17 -2.09 -0.92 15.13
CA CYS A 17 -1.63 -1.53 13.89
C CYS A 17 -2.81 -2.07 13.08
N TRP A 18 -2.98 -1.52 11.88
CA TRP A 18 -4.04 -1.86 10.95
C TRP A 18 -3.41 -2.45 9.69
N GLU A 19 -3.78 -3.66 9.34
CA GLU A 19 -3.44 -4.26 8.07
C GLU A 19 -4.37 -3.71 6.98
N VAL A 20 -3.75 -3.17 5.93
CA VAL A 20 -4.44 -2.62 4.76
C VAL A 20 -4.65 -3.70 3.71
N ALA A 21 -3.61 -4.47 3.41
CA ALA A 21 -3.66 -5.57 2.45
C ALA A 21 -2.52 -6.55 2.75
N ALA A 22 -2.73 -7.84 2.44
CA ALA A 22 -1.71 -8.87 2.55
C ALA A 22 -1.88 -9.93 1.46
N SER A 23 -0.81 -10.63 1.08
CA SER A 23 -0.90 -11.86 0.30
C SER A 23 -0.17 -13.01 0.99
N PRO A 24 -0.84 -14.15 1.19
CA PRO A 24 -2.28 -14.34 1.02
C PRO A 24 -3.02 -13.54 2.12
N ASP A 25 -4.25 -13.12 1.84
CA ASP A 25 -5.06 -12.42 2.84
C ASP A 25 -5.43 -13.33 4.04
N THR A 26 -5.43 -14.65 3.78
CA THR A 26 -5.59 -15.71 4.77
C THR A 26 -4.34 -16.61 4.86
N PRO A 27 -3.49 -16.44 5.89
CA PRO A 27 -2.17 -17.10 5.98
C PRO A 27 -2.20 -18.62 6.19
N ARG A 28 -3.38 -19.26 6.16
CA ARG A 28 -3.53 -20.71 6.44
C ARG A 28 -3.54 -21.59 5.19
N ARG A 29 -3.65 -21.03 3.99
CA ARG A 29 -3.80 -21.80 2.75
C ARG A 29 -2.57 -21.76 1.85
N GLU A 30 -1.83 -20.66 1.90
CA GLU A 30 -0.69 -20.40 1.03
C GLU A 30 0.46 -19.78 1.83
N PRO A 31 1.72 -19.90 1.37
CA PRO A 31 2.86 -19.25 1.99
C PRO A 31 2.70 -17.73 1.98
N TRP A 32 3.02 -17.08 3.09
CA TRP A 32 3.03 -15.63 3.19
C TRP A 32 4.05 -14.99 2.23
N GLN A 33 3.64 -13.93 1.54
CA GLN A 33 4.48 -13.21 0.58
C GLN A 33 4.71 -11.77 0.99
N TRP A 34 3.66 -11.04 1.37
CA TRP A 34 3.79 -9.63 1.72
C TRP A 34 2.60 -9.14 2.54
N GLN A 35 2.80 -7.99 3.20
CA GLN A 35 1.81 -7.32 4.00
C GLN A 35 2.07 -5.82 4.05
N VAL A 36 1.01 -5.02 3.93
CA VAL A 36 1.01 -3.57 4.06
C VAL A 36 0.19 -3.18 5.29
N ARG A 37 0.76 -2.33 6.14
CA ARG A 37 0.17 -1.92 7.42
C ARG A 37 0.24 -0.41 7.61
N LEU A 38 -0.69 0.10 8.40
CA LEU A 38 -0.69 1.45 8.95
C LEU A 38 -0.51 1.39 10.47
N LEU A 39 0.47 2.14 10.95
CA LEU A 39 0.86 2.20 12.36
C LEU A 39 0.53 3.59 12.91
N THR A 40 -0.29 3.67 13.95
CA THR A 40 -0.67 4.95 14.60
C THR A 40 0.04 5.09 15.95
N GLY A 41 1.21 5.74 15.98
CA GLY A 41 1.91 6.01 17.24
C GLY A 41 3.19 5.20 17.49
N GLY A 42 3.84 4.68 16.44
CA GLY A 42 5.20 4.13 16.55
C GLY A 42 5.42 2.83 15.81
N GLN A 43 6.49 2.12 16.21
CA GLN A 43 7.01 0.93 15.53
C GLN A 43 5.97 -0.20 15.45
N GLY A 44 5.97 -0.88 14.31
CA GLY A 44 5.19 -2.11 14.11
C GLY A 44 5.77 -3.27 14.93
N PRO A 45 5.14 -4.46 14.86
CA PRO A 45 5.67 -5.67 15.49
C PRO A 45 7.15 -5.86 15.14
N SER A 46 8.00 -6.17 16.13
CA SER A 46 9.42 -6.46 15.89
C SER A 46 9.60 -7.71 15.03
N ASP A 47 8.69 -8.66 15.18
CA ASP A 47 8.84 -9.99 14.63
C ASP A 47 8.54 -9.98 13.13
N LEU A 48 9.47 -10.55 12.36
CA LEU A 48 9.31 -10.76 10.93
C LEU A 48 8.71 -12.15 10.68
N PRO A 49 7.80 -12.29 9.69
CA PRO A 49 7.18 -13.58 9.38
C PRO A 49 8.17 -14.66 8.91
N SER A 50 9.32 -14.26 8.34
CA SER A 50 10.36 -15.13 7.77
C SER A 50 11.74 -14.47 7.86
N GLU A 51 12.82 -15.26 7.89
CA GLU A 51 14.21 -14.79 7.82
C GLU A 51 14.53 -14.04 6.52
N THR A 52 13.81 -14.34 5.44
CA THR A 52 13.95 -13.67 4.13
C THR A 52 13.13 -12.38 4.05
N SER A 53 12.43 -11.99 5.12
CA SER A 53 11.56 -10.82 5.10
C SER A 53 12.37 -9.53 5.02
N ARG A 54 12.02 -8.69 4.05
CA ARG A 54 12.46 -7.30 3.96
C ARG A 54 11.35 -6.38 4.46
N ARG A 55 11.74 -5.44 5.32
CA ARG A 55 10.85 -4.40 5.84
C ARG A 55 11.24 -3.04 5.28
N VAL A 56 10.25 -2.27 4.86
CA VAL A 56 10.38 -0.86 4.49
C VAL A 56 9.28 -0.10 5.21
N ALA A 57 9.58 1.10 5.68
CA ALA A 57 8.59 1.96 6.32
C ALA A 57 8.81 3.41 5.92
N ALA A 58 7.73 4.17 5.84
CA ALA A 58 7.79 5.62 5.63
C ALA A 58 6.80 6.34 6.56
N PRO A 59 7.21 7.47 7.15
CA PRO A 59 6.31 8.29 7.95
C PRO A 59 5.27 8.96 7.03
N LEU A 60 4.05 9.05 7.53
CA LEU A 60 2.94 9.77 6.91
C LEU A 60 2.62 11.03 7.70
N PRO A 61 1.96 12.03 7.08
CA PRO A 61 1.33 13.12 7.82
C PRO A 61 0.43 12.60 8.95
N GLY A 62 0.28 13.39 10.01
CA GLY A 62 -0.55 13.00 11.16
C GLY A 62 0.10 11.98 12.11
N GLY A 63 1.39 11.66 11.91
CA GLY A 63 2.15 10.80 12.83
C GLY A 63 1.94 9.30 12.62
N ALA A 64 1.24 8.92 11.55
CA ALA A 64 1.15 7.52 11.15
C ALA A 64 2.42 7.06 10.42
N THR A 65 2.63 5.75 10.31
CA THR A 65 3.68 5.15 9.48
C THR A 65 3.06 4.08 8.60
N VAL A 66 3.37 4.09 7.31
CA VAL A 66 3.11 2.95 6.43
C VAL A 66 4.29 2.00 6.54
N GLU A 67 4.00 0.74 6.84
CA GLU A 67 4.97 -0.34 6.91
C GLU A 67 4.64 -1.39 5.85
N ILE A 68 5.66 -1.85 5.12
CA ILE A 68 5.57 -2.96 4.19
C ILE A 68 6.57 -4.01 4.64
N VAL A 69 6.10 -5.23 4.78
CA VAL A 69 6.93 -6.40 4.99
C VAL A 69 6.69 -7.33 3.83
N ALA A 70 7.75 -7.79 3.17
CA ALA A 70 7.65 -8.72 2.04
C ALA A 70 8.76 -9.77 2.11
N ASP A 71 8.47 -11.00 1.70
CA ASP A 71 9.48 -12.02 1.45
C ASP A 71 10.32 -11.56 0.25
N SER A 72 11.60 -11.31 0.50
CA SER A 72 12.55 -10.80 -0.51
C SER A 72 12.80 -11.77 -1.66
N LEU A 73 12.39 -13.04 -1.52
CA LEU A 73 12.42 -14.01 -2.62
C LEU A 73 11.23 -13.86 -3.59
N THR A 74 10.19 -13.12 -3.20
CA THR A 74 8.96 -12.96 -3.99
C THR A 74 8.71 -11.52 -4.42
N ALA A 75 8.99 -10.55 -3.55
CA ALA A 75 8.76 -9.15 -3.84
C ALA A 75 9.85 -8.24 -3.28
N ALA A 76 10.20 -7.23 -4.07
CA ALA A 76 10.96 -6.08 -3.61
C ALA A 76 10.00 -4.96 -3.18
N PRO A 77 9.90 -4.65 -1.86
CA PRO A 77 9.05 -3.58 -1.39
C PRO A 77 9.74 -2.21 -1.53
N ALA A 78 8.96 -1.20 -1.91
CA ALA A 78 9.33 0.21 -1.87
C ALA A 78 8.13 1.06 -1.48
N VAL A 79 8.39 2.27 -0.98
CA VAL A 79 7.34 3.25 -0.67
C VAL A 79 7.83 4.66 -0.89
N ASP A 80 7.02 5.45 -1.58
CA ASP A 80 7.22 6.88 -1.79
C ASP A 80 6.03 7.64 -1.22
N VAL A 81 6.27 8.71 -0.46
CA VAL A 81 5.21 9.60 0.02
C VAL A 81 5.22 10.85 -0.85
N LEU A 82 4.20 10.98 -1.67
CA LEU A 82 4.12 12.02 -2.69
C LEU A 82 3.12 13.10 -2.30
N ASP A 83 3.38 14.32 -2.75
CA ASP A 83 2.42 15.41 -2.71
C ASP A 83 1.58 15.40 -4.01
N PRO A 84 0.25 15.12 -3.94
CA PRO A 84 -0.62 15.18 -5.08
C PRO A 84 -0.67 16.59 -5.67
N SER A 85 -0.15 16.72 -6.89
CA SER A 85 -0.30 17.92 -7.72
C SER A 85 -1.28 17.66 -8.86
N PRO A 86 -1.84 18.70 -9.52
CA PRO A 86 -2.74 18.52 -10.64
C PRO A 86 -2.16 17.71 -11.81
N SER A 87 -0.84 17.54 -11.89
CA SER A 87 -0.15 16.78 -12.92
C SER A 87 0.55 15.51 -12.41
N LEU A 88 0.35 15.12 -11.15
CA LEU A 88 1.01 13.93 -10.61
C LEU A 88 0.44 12.68 -11.30
N THR A 89 1.34 11.95 -11.96
CA THR A 89 1.07 10.64 -12.54
C THR A 89 2.01 9.63 -11.92
N VAL A 90 1.45 8.57 -11.38
CA VAL A 90 2.21 7.44 -10.84
C VAL A 90 2.25 6.33 -11.89
N VAL A 91 3.46 5.94 -12.30
CA VAL A 91 3.68 4.88 -13.29
C VAL A 91 3.97 3.57 -12.58
N ARG A 92 3.34 2.48 -13.04
CA ARG A 92 3.52 1.10 -12.58
C ARG A 92 4.23 0.30 -13.66
N THR A 93 5.11 -0.61 -13.29
CA THR A 93 5.67 -1.60 -14.23
C THR A 93 4.74 -2.80 -14.37
N GLU A 94 4.85 -3.53 -15.48
CA GLU A 94 4.10 -4.79 -15.66
C GLU A 94 4.42 -5.77 -14.51
N GLY A 95 3.40 -6.48 -14.02
CA GLY A 95 3.53 -7.41 -12.89
C GLY A 95 3.71 -6.79 -11.50
N GLU A 96 3.95 -5.48 -11.38
CA GLU A 96 4.02 -4.78 -10.09
C GLU A 96 2.64 -4.70 -9.44
N LEU A 97 2.60 -4.90 -8.12
CA LEU A 97 1.43 -4.58 -7.30
C LEU A 97 1.66 -3.24 -6.62
N MET A 98 0.70 -2.34 -6.74
CA MET A 98 0.76 -1.00 -6.17
C MET A 98 -0.39 -0.77 -5.21
N VAL A 99 -0.11 -0.18 -4.04
CA VAL A 99 -1.13 0.26 -3.08
C VAL A 99 -0.99 1.76 -2.87
N LEU A 100 -2.03 2.52 -3.21
CA LEU A 100 -2.10 3.96 -2.99
C LEU A 100 -2.88 4.21 -1.70
N ILE A 101 -2.26 4.85 -0.70
CA ILE A 101 -2.92 5.15 0.58
C ILE A 101 -2.99 6.66 0.78
N ALA A 102 -4.19 7.20 1.01
CA ALA A 102 -4.37 8.61 1.29
C ALA A 102 -4.04 8.94 2.75
N SER A 103 -3.38 10.07 2.98
CA SER A 103 -3.04 10.56 4.31
C SER A 103 -3.02 12.10 4.38
N GLY A 104 -3.36 12.68 5.53
CA GLY A 104 -3.46 14.12 5.71
C GLY A 104 -4.64 14.78 4.97
N GLY A 105 -5.62 14.01 4.48
CA GLY A 105 -6.76 14.55 3.74
C GLY A 105 -7.33 13.61 2.67
N ARG A 106 -7.85 14.19 1.58
CA ARG A 106 -8.54 13.47 0.50
C ARG A 106 -7.79 13.55 -0.82
N VAL A 107 -7.69 12.41 -1.49
CA VAL A 107 -7.01 12.26 -2.78
C VAL A 107 -7.98 11.67 -3.80
N LEU A 108 -8.03 12.24 -5.00
CA LEU A 108 -8.79 11.73 -6.13
C LEU A 108 -7.85 10.98 -7.08
N VAL A 109 -8.13 9.71 -7.36
CA VAL A 109 -7.32 8.85 -8.21
C VAL A 109 -8.09 8.50 -9.49
N GLU A 110 -7.43 8.60 -10.65
CA GLU A 110 -8.04 8.42 -11.98
C GLU A 110 -9.34 9.23 -12.19
N ASP A 111 -9.44 10.43 -11.58
CA ASP A 111 -10.61 11.31 -11.62
C ASP A 111 -11.94 10.70 -11.11
N ARG A 112 -11.90 9.53 -10.45
CA ARG A 112 -13.11 8.79 -10.06
C ARG A 112 -13.06 8.13 -8.68
N HIS A 113 -11.86 7.83 -8.17
CA HIS A 113 -11.70 7.17 -6.89
C HIS A 113 -11.32 8.19 -5.83
N LEU A 114 -12.30 8.67 -5.07
CA LEU A 114 -12.04 9.54 -3.93
C LEU A 114 -11.64 8.69 -2.70
N LEU A 115 -10.38 8.81 -2.31
CA LEU A 115 -9.80 8.19 -1.12
C LEU A 115 -9.83 9.23 0.02
N ALA A 116 -10.47 8.87 1.13
CA ALA A 116 -10.38 9.62 2.38
C ALA A 116 -9.16 9.18 3.20
N GLU A 117 -8.96 9.81 4.37
CA GLU A 117 -7.87 9.46 5.28
C GLU A 117 -7.80 7.94 5.52
N ALA A 118 -6.61 7.38 5.33
CA ALA A 118 -6.31 5.95 5.45
C ALA A 118 -7.05 5.02 4.47
N ASP A 119 -7.89 5.51 3.54
CA ASP A 119 -8.39 4.70 2.44
C ASP A 119 -7.23 4.26 1.54
N ALA A 120 -7.35 3.07 0.97
CA ALA A 120 -6.35 2.50 0.08
C ALA A 120 -6.96 2.05 -1.25
N LEU A 121 -6.24 2.25 -2.35
CA LEU A 121 -6.55 1.68 -3.66
C LEU A 121 -5.44 0.68 -4.04
N VAL A 122 -5.81 -0.60 -4.14
CA VAL A 122 -4.90 -1.66 -4.60
C VAL A 122 -5.04 -1.83 -6.10
N LEU A 123 -3.91 -1.84 -6.79
CA LEU A 123 -3.79 -2.03 -8.23
C LEU A 123 -2.87 -3.22 -8.51
N ALA A 124 -3.38 -4.21 -9.23
CA ALA A 124 -2.66 -5.44 -9.56
C ALA A 124 -2.96 -5.90 -10.99
N GLY A 125 -2.08 -6.69 -11.59
CA GLY A 125 -2.20 -7.15 -12.98
C GLY A 125 -1.81 -6.09 -14.00
N ASP A 126 -2.25 -6.27 -15.25
CA ASP A 126 -1.60 -5.60 -16.40
C ASP A 126 -2.05 -4.15 -16.59
N ASP A 127 -3.25 -3.78 -16.15
CA ASP A 127 -3.80 -2.43 -16.33
C ASP A 127 -4.40 -1.84 -15.05
N PRO A 128 -4.20 -0.53 -14.80
CA PRO A 128 -3.52 0.47 -15.65
C PRO A 128 -2.03 0.61 -15.30
N LEU A 129 -1.16 0.85 -16.27
CA LEU A 129 0.26 1.15 -15.99
C LEU A 129 0.53 2.60 -15.58
N SER A 130 -0.46 3.49 -15.67
CA SER A 130 -0.33 4.89 -15.27
C SER A 130 -1.61 5.36 -14.59
N VAL A 131 -1.44 6.10 -13.50
CA VAL A 131 -2.52 6.49 -12.60
C VAL A 131 -2.37 7.97 -12.28
N SER A 132 -3.37 8.78 -12.64
CA SER A 132 -3.40 10.19 -12.23
C SER A 132 -3.84 10.29 -10.76
N VAL A 133 -3.19 11.19 -10.03
CA VAL A 133 -3.46 11.39 -8.61
C VAL A 133 -3.55 12.88 -8.33
N HIS A 134 -4.71 13.33 -7.85
CA HIS A 134 -5.03 14.73 -7.64
C HIS A 134 -5.44 14.98 -6.19
N ARG A 135 -5.16 16.19 -5.74
CA ARG A 135 -5.70 16.67 -4.48
C ARG A 135 -7.17 17.05 -4.66
N SER A 136 -8.06 16.59 -3.77
CA SER A 136 -9.50 16.88 -3.89
C SER A 136 -9.89 18.26 -3.35
N ASP A 137 -9.07 18.85 -2.48
CA ASP A 137 -9.32 20.11 -1.78
C ASP A 137 -7.98 20.71 -1.31
N GLY A 138 -7.92 21.98 -0.91
CA GLY A 138 -6.69 22.66 -0.48
C GLY A 138 -6.04 22.12 0.80
N SER A 139 -6.29 20.87 1.17
CA SER A 139 -5.71 20.15 2.29
C SER A 139 -4.20 19.89 2.10
N ASP A 140 -3.51 19.49 3.16
CA ASP A 140 -2.13 18.99 3.10
C ASP A 140 -2.07 17.49 2.77
N SER A 141 -2.98 17.03 1.90
CA SER A 141 -3.06 15.63 1.51
C SER A 141 -1.73 15.14 0.94
N ARG A 142 -1.39 13.90 1.29
CA ARG A 142 -0.31 13.10 0.73
C ARG A 142 -0.88 11.77 0.25
N VAL A 143 -0.15 11.15 -0.66
CA VAL A 143 -0.41 9.77 -1.08
C VAL A 143 0.85 8.95 -0.81
N ALA A 144 0.71 7.87 -0.05
CA ALA A 144 1.75 6.86 0.01
C ALA A 144 1.57 5.92 -1.17
N VAL A 145 2.59 5.83 -2.01
CA VAL A 145 2.68 4.90 -3.13
C VAL A 145 3.52 3.72 -2.67
N VAL A 146 2.86 2.65 -2.27
CA VAL A 146 3.50 1.39 -1.96
C VAL A 146 3.67 0.59 -3.24
N ARG A 147 4.86 0.05 -3.43
CA ARG A 147 5.27 -0.73 -4.60
C ARG A 147 5.79 -2.08 -4.16
N LEU A 148 5.26 -3.14 -4.77
CA LEU A 148 5.73 -4.51 -4.64
C LEU A 148 6.09 -5.01 -6.03
N THR A 149 7.38 -4.99 -6.34
CA THR A 149 7.91 -5.45 -7.62
C THR A 149 8.22 -6.94 -7.52
N PRO A 150 7.73 -7.80 -8.43
CA PRO A 150 8.06 -9.22 -8.43
C PRO A 150 9.57 -9.44 -8.58
N VAL A 151 10.09 -10.46 -7.91
CA VAL A 151 11.50 -10.87 -8.04
C VAL A 151 11.58 -12.08 -8.98
N ALA A 152 12.44 -12.00 -10.00
CA ALA A 152 12.58 -13.03 -11.04
C ALA A 152 11.22 -13.39 -11.69
N ASP A 153 10.97 -14.68 -11.95
CA ASP A 153 9.73 -15.18 -12.57
C ASP A 153 8.56 -15.35 -11.57
N SER A 154 8.65 -14.73 -10.38
CA SER A 154 7.54 -14.79 -9.42
C SER A 154 6.36 -13.94 -9.89
N ALA A 155 5.16 -14.51 -9.84
CA ALA A 155 3.93 -13.76 -10.08
C ALA A 155 3.36 -13.30 -8.73
N LEU A 156 3.19 -11.98 -8.57
CA LEU A 156 2.47 -11.43 -7.43
C LEU A 156 0.97 -11.47 -7.71
N SER A 157 0.28 -12.38 -7.04
CA SER A 157 -1.17 -12.39 -6.99
C SER A 157 -1.65 -11.85 -5.66
N TRP A 158 -2.77 -11.13 -5.72
CA TRP A 158 -3.52 -10.76 -4.53
C TRP A 158 -4.95 -11.21 -4.69
N VAL A 159 -5.41 -11.96 -3.69
CA VAL A 159 -6.80 -12.39 -3.57
C VAL A 159 -7.30 -11.85 -2.23
N PRO A 160 -8.20 -10.85 -2.24
CA PRO A 160 -8.78 -10.27 -1.03
C PRO A 160 -9.77 -11.22 -0.35
#